data_AF-A0A853CAR3-F1
#
_entry.id   AF-A0A853CAR3-F1
#
_cell.length_a   1.000
_cell.length_b   1.000
_cell.length_c   1.000
_cell.angle_alpha   90.00
_cell.angle_beta   90.00
_cell.angle_gamma   90.00
#
_symmetry.space_group_name_H-M   'P 1'
#
loop_
_entity.id
_entity.type
_entity.pdbx_description
1 polymer ?
#
loop_
_entity_poly.entity_id
_entity_poly.type
_entity_poly.pdbx_seq_one_letter_code
_entity_poly.pdbx_strand_id
1 'polypeptide(L)'
;MTTTLARPATDRPVLVAVTRVLAGLFGVLKLSSTTYFLFFATAAQGGDPQGIGDWSVGVWSYVIAVGYLVIAARLGRDARVLPFTVGLAVADVAFSVVKFFVYDEPEAIGFTVTTLVLLALVAAASRPRRTA
;
A
#
# COMPACT_ATOMS: atom_id res chain seq x y z
N MET A 1 -10.77 -29.73 -37.34
CA MET A 1 -11.30 -28.63 -36.50
C MET A 1 -10.65 -28.74 -35.14
N THR A 2 -9.74 -27.84 -34.82
CA THR A 2 -9.00 -27.83 -33.54
C THR A 2 -9.65 -26.76 -32.67
N THR A 3 -10.45 -27.16 -31.69
CA THR A 3 -11.04 -26.26 -30.70
C THR A 3 -9.94 -25.76 -29.77
N THR A 4 -9.42 -24.57 -30.02
CA THR A 4 -8.54 -23.86 -29.07
C THR A 4 -9.35 -23.54 -27.81
N LEU A 5 -9.03 -24.18 -26.69
CA LEU A 5 -9.57 -23.87 -25.38
C LEU A 5 -9.18 -22.42 -25.01
N ALA A 6 -10.10 -21.48 -25.21
CA ALA A 6 -9.96 -20.13 -24.71
C ALA A 6 -9.94 -20.17 -23.18
N ARG A 7 -8.80 -19.80 -22.57
CA ARG A 7 -8.64 -19.72 -21.11
C ARG A 7 -9.70 -18.76 -20.54
N PRO A 8 -10.45 -19.15 -19.50
CA PRO A 8 -11.58 -18.36 -19.02
C PRO A 8 -11.14 -16.98 -18.51
N ALA A 9 -11.99 -15.99 -18.73
CA ALA A 9 -11.81 -14.59 -18.39
C ALA A 9 -11.76 -14.28 -16.88
N THR A 10 -11.68 -15.30 -16.02
CA THR A 10 -11.89 -15.28 -14.57
C THR A 10 -10.74 -14.68 -13.75
N ASP A 11 -9.53 -14.57 -14.31
CA ASP A 11 -8.35 -14.22 -13.51
C ASP A 11 -8.32 -12.74 -13.06
N ARG A 12 -8.92 -11.85 -13.86
CA ARG A 12 -8.90 -10.39 -13.60
C ARG A 12 -9.78 -9.97 -12.41
N PRO A 13 -11.05 -10.40 -12.28
CA PRO A 13 -11.87 -10.05 -11.11
C PRO A 13 -11.28 -10.60 -9.81
N VAL A 14 -10.67 -11.79 -9.83
CA VAL A 14 -9.98 -12.36 -8.66
C VAL A 14 -8.75 -11.52 -8.29
N LEU A 15 -7.91 -11.15 -9.26
CA LEU A 15 -6.74 -10.31 -9.02
C LEU A 15 -7.11 -8.95 -8.41
N VAL A 16 -8.16 -8.30 -8.93
CA VAL A 16 -8.65 -7.04 -8.37
C VAL A 16 -9.18 -7.24 -6.95
N ALA A 17 -9.93 -8.30 -6.69
CA ALA A 17 -10.42 -8.60 -5.34
C ALA A 17 -9.28 -8.84 -4.35
N VAL A 18 -8.30 -9.66 -4.71
CA VAL A 18 -7.09 -9.92 -3.91
C VAL A 18 -6.33 -8.63 -3.63
N THR A 19 -6.11 -7.81 -4.66
CA THR A 19 -5.40 -6.53 -4.51
C THR A 19 -6.15 -5.59 -3.56
N ARG A 20 -7.48 -5.53 -3.64
CA ARG A 20 -8.31 -4.73 -2.74
C ARG A 20 -8.22 -5.21 -1.29
N VAL A 21 -8.29 -6.52 -1.08
CA VAL A 21 -8.15 -7.12 0.26
C VAL A 21 -6.77 -6.81 0.83
N LEU A 22 -5.71 -7.02 0.07
CA LEU A 22 -4.34 -6.75 0.52
C LEU A 22 -4.12 -5.26 0.82
N ALA A 23 -4.58 -4.36 -0.05
CA ALA A 23 -4.51 -2.91 0.19
C ALA A 23 -5.30 -2.51 1.44
N GLY A 24 -6.47 -3.11 1.66
CA GLY A 24 -7.30 -2.86 2.83
C GLY A 24 -6.61 -3.30 4.12
N LEU A 25 -6.12 -4.55 4.15
CA LEU A 25 -5.39 -5.08 5.30
C LEU A 25 -4.13 -4.27 5.61
N PHE A 26 -3.37 -3.92 4.58
CA PHE A 26 -2.17 -3.10 4.72
C PHE A 26 -2.48 -1.71 5.26
N GLY A 27 -3.51 -1.05 4.72
CA GLY A 27 -3.97 0.25 5.20
C GLY A 27 -4.44 0.20 6.66
N VAL A 28 -5.24 -0.81 7.04
CA VAL A 28 -5.71 -0.97 8.42
C VAL A 28 -4.53 -1.21 9.37
N LEU A 29 -3.62 -2.14 9.01
CA LEU A 29 -2.46 -2.46 9.83
C LEU A 29 -1.61 -1.20 10.03
N LYS A 30 -1.23 -0.51 8.96
CA LYS A 30 -0.43 0.71 9.01
C LYS A 30 -1.11 1.81 9.82
N LEU A 31 -2.42 2.00 9.67
CA LEU A 31 -3.19 2.99 10.43
C LEU A 31 -3.18 2.65 11.93
N SER A 32 -3.44 1.39 12.28
CA SER A 32 -3.44 0.92 13.66
C SER A 32 -2.06 1.05 14.31
N SER A 33 -1.00 0.64 13.61
CA SER A 33 0.39 0.81 14.07
C SER A 33 0.74 2.28 14.25
N THR A 34 0.43 3.13 13.27
CA THR A 34 0.71 4.58 13.36
C THR A 34 -0.02 5.21 14.55
N THR A 35 -1.28 4.84 14.77
CA THR A 35 -2.07 5.32 15.91
C THR A 35 -1.45 4.86 17.23
N TYR A 36 -1.07 3.59 17.31
CA TYR A 36 -0.39 3.05 18.49
C TYR A 36 0.90 3.82 18.80
N PHE A 37 1.80 3.97 17.82
CA PHE A 37 3.08 4.64 18.04
C PHE A 37 2.97 6.13 18.34
N LEU A 38 2.00 6.83 17.75
CA LEU A 38 1.81 8.26 18.01
C LEU A 38 1.20 8.56 19.38
N PHE A 39 0.27 7.73 19.86
CA PHE A 39 -0.58 8.10 20.99
C PHE A 39 -0.47 7.19 22.21
N PHE A 40 0.08 5.98 22.05
CA PHE A 40 0.05 4.95 23.10
C PHE A 40 1.42 4.34 23.41
N ALA A 41 2.30 4.23 22.41
CA ALA A 41 3.64 3.70 22.62
C ALA A 41 4.47 4.67 23.46
N THR A 42 5.24 4.10 24.37
CA THR A 42 6.22 4.86 25.17
C THR A 42 7.44 5.25 24.31
N ALA A 43 8.22 6.23 24.77
CA ALA A 43 9.49 6.59 24.14
C ALA A 43 10.43 5.38 23.99
N ALA A 44 10.48 4.48 24.97
CA ALA A 44 11.28 3.26 24.93
C ALA A 44 10.85 2.26 23.83
N GLN A 45 9.63 2.39 23.32
CA GLN A 45 9.07 1.60 22.23
C GLN A 45 9.12 2.34 20.89
N GLY A 46 9.80 3.49 20.80
CA GLY A 46 9.81 4.33 19.60
C GLY A 46 8.56 5.19 19.41
N GLY A 47 7.75 5.36 20.47
CA GLY A 47 6.65 6.32 20.50
C GLY A 47 7.07 7.69 21.05
N ASP A 48 6.07 8.49 21.45
CA ASP A 48 6.26 9.82 22.06
C ASP A 48 6.96 10.87 21.15
N PRO A 49 6.29 11.36 20.09
CA PRO A 49 6.86 12.31 19.14
C PRO A 49 7.32 13.63 19.81
N GLN A 50 8.63 13.94 19.72
CA GLN A 50 9.29 15.03 20.47
C GLN A 50 9.32 16.38 19.72
N GLY A 51 8.73 16.47 18.53
CA GLY A 51 8.73 17.70 17.76
C GLY A 51 8.04 17.62 16.41
N ILE A 52 8.07 18.73 15.67
CA ILE A 52 7.37 18.86 14.38
C ILE A 52 7.81 17.82 13.35
N GLY A 53 9.07 17.38 13.40
CA GLY A 53 9.59 16.32 12.53
C GLY A 53 8.85 15.00 12.74
N ASP A 54 8.78 14.52 13.98
CA ASP A 54 8.12 13.26 14.33
C ASP A 54 6.61 13.31 14.04
N TRP A 55 5.97 14.44 14.34
CA TRP A 55 4.57 14.65 13.98
C TRP A 55 4.33 14.64 12.48
N SER A 56 5.25 15.24 11.70
CA SER A 56 5.15 15.23 10.23
C SER A 56 5.30 13.82 9.66
N VAL A 57 6.20 13.01 10.21
CA VAL A 57 6.36 11.59 9.87
C VAL A 57 5.10 10.81 10.24
N GLY A 58 4.52 11.06 11.42
CA GLY A 58 3.24 10.48 11.83
C GLY A 58 2.09 10.79 10.88
N VAL A 59 1.92 12.07 10.51
CA VAL A 59 0.91 12.52 9.53
C VAL A 59 1.14 11.88 8.17
N TRP A 60 2.39 11.81 7.71
CA TRP A 60 2.73 11.14 6.45
C TRP A 60 2.28 9.67 6.47
N SER A 61 2.61 8.94 7.53
CA SER A 61 2.16 7.55 7.69
C SER A 61 0.63 7.41 7.65
N TYR A 62 -0.08 8.33 8.32
CA TYR A 62 -1.55 8.39 8.30
C TYR A 62 -2.10 8.58 6.88
N VAL A 63 -1.55 9.54 6.13
CA VAL A 63 -1.95 9.80 4.74
C VAL A 63 -1.72 8.57 3.87
N ILE A 64 -0.58 7.89 4.02
CA ILE A 64 -0.30 6.64 3.29
C ILE A 64 -1.34 5.57 3.64
N ALA A 65 -1.57 5.33 4.93
CA ALA A 65 -2.49 4.30 5.40
C ALA A 65 -3.92 4.53 4.88
N VAL A 66 -4.42 5.76 4.98
CA VAL A 66 -5.72 6.16 4.42
C VAL A 66 -5.74 6.00 2.90
N GLY A 67 -4.66 6.36 2.21
CA GLY A 67 -4.54 6.16 0.77
C GLY A 67 -4.73 4.70 0.35
N TYR A 68 -4.16 3.75 1.09
CA TYR A 68 -4.36 2.32 0.82
C TYR A 68 -5.79 1.86 1.07
N LEU A 69 -6.46 2.39 2.10
CA LEU A 69 -7.90 2.13 2.31
C LEU A 69 -8.75 2.69 1.16
N VAL A 70 -8.41 3.88 0.64
CA VAL A 70 -9.08 4.47 -0.52
C VAL A 70 -8.87 3.61 -1.77
N ILE A 71 -7.65 3.10 -2.00
CA ILE A 71 -7.36 2.16 -3.10
C ILE A 71 -8.20 0.89 -2.93
N ALA A 72 -8.24 0.30 -1.74
CA ALA A 72 -9.06 -0.88 -1.45
C ALA A 72 -10.55 -0.66 -1.75
N ALA A 73 -11.06 0.55 -1.49
CA ALA A 73 -12.45 0.92 -1.74
C ALA A 73 -12.73 1.22 -3.23
N ARG A 74 -11.78 1.81 -3.97
CA ARG A 74 -12.04 2.36 -5.32
C ARG A 74 -11.43 1.57 -6.47
N LEU A 75 -10.47 0.68 -6.23
CA LEU A 75 -9.81 -0.09 -7.28
C LEU A 75 -10.83 -0.91 -8.09
N GLY A 76 -10.76 -0.81 -9.42
CA GLY A 76 -11.69 -1.46 -10.35
C GLY A 76 -13.01 -0.70 -10.60
N ARG A 77 -13.27 0.38 -9.87
CA ARG A 77 -14.43 1.27 -10.08
C ARG A 77 -14.06 2.60 -10.73
N ASP A 78 -12.83 3.07 -10.49
CA ASP A 78 -12.34 4.35 -11.00
C ASP A 78 -10.92 4.19 -11.56
N ALA A 79 -10.75 4.49 -12.85
CA ALA A 79 -9.47 4.40 -13.55
C ALA A 79 -8.45 5.45 -13.04
N ARG A 80 -8.92 6.55 -12.43
CA ARG A 80 -8.08 7.61 -11.86
C ARG A 80 -7.31 7.16 -10.62
N VAL A 81 -7.66 6.01 -10.04
CA VAL A 81 -6.98 5.43 -8.88
C VAL A 81 -5.58 4.93 -9.22
N LEU A 82 -5.29 4.62 -10.49
CA LEU A 82 -3.99 4.10 -10.91
C LEU A 82 -2.83 5.10 -10.72
N PRO A 83 -2.88 6.33 -11.27
CA PRO A 83 -1.81 7.31 -11.02
C PRO A 83 -1.69 7.65 -9.53
N PHE A 84 -2.82 7.71 -8.81
CA PHE A 84 -2.82 7.91 -7.36
C PHE A 84 -2.08 6.78 -6.62
N THR A 85 -2.29 5.53 -7.03
CA THR A 85 -1.62 4.37 -6.44
C THR A 85 -0.11 4.42 -6.64
N VAL A 86 0.34 4.83 -7.83
CA VAL A 86 1.78 5.00 -8.11
C VAL A 86 2.36 6.10 -7.22
N GLY A 87 1.70 7.26 -7.14
CA GLY A 87 2.16 8.34 -6.27
C GLY A 87 2.21 7.94 -4.81
N LEU A 88 1.19 7.21 -4.33
CA LEU A 88 1.14 6.69 -2.96
C LEU A 88 2.26 5.69 -2.69
N ALA A 89 2.55 4.78 -3.63
CA ALA A 89 3.63 3.81 -3.49
C ALA A 89 5.00 4.49 -3.42
N VAL A 90 5.24 5.53 -4.22
CA VAL A 90 6.47 6.34 -4.14
C VAL A 90 6.56 7.02 -2.78
N ALA A 91 5.46 7.60 -2.29
CA ALA A 91 5.42 8.20 -0.96
C ALA A 91 5.68 7.17 0.14
N ASP A 92 5.19 5.93 0.02
CA ASP A 92 5.43 4.88 1.01
C ASP A 92 6.88 4.36 0.98
N VAL A 93 7.46 4.20 -0.21
CA VAL A 93 8.90 3.86 -0.33
C VAL A 93 9.77 4.95 0.30
N ALA A 94 9.49 6.22 0.01
CA ALA A 94 10.22 7.33 0.60
C ALA A 94 10.04 7.38 2.13
N PHE A 95 8.83 7.14 2.63
CA PHE A 95 8.57 7.01 4.06
C PHE A 95 9.39 5.87 4.68
N SER A 96 9.43 4.71 4.03
CA SER A 96 10.17 3.54 4.51
C SER A 96 11.68 3.78 4.54
N VAL A 97 12.22 4.53 3.57
CA VAL A 97 13.63 4.98 3.58
C VAL A 97 13.91 5.87 4.79
N VAL A 98 13.03 6.83 5.09
CA VAL A 98 13.17 7.67 6.29
C VAL A 98 13.14 6.82 7.56
N LYS A 99 12.19 5.89 7.68
CA LYS A 99 12.09 5.01 8.85
C LYS A 99 13.33 4.13 9.03
N PHE A 100 13.90 3.62 7.94
CA PHE A 100 15.10 2.80 7.99
C PHE A 100 16.35 3.60 8.38
N PHE A 101 16.60 4.75 7.77
CA PHE A 101 17.86 5.49 7.96
C PHE A 101 17.84 6.53 9.09
N VAL A 102 16.66 7.02 9.49
CA VAL A 102 16.52 8.07 10.51
C VAL A 102 16.04 7.50 11.84
N TYR A 103 15.17 6.49 11.80
CA TYR A 103 14.57 5.90 12.99
C TYR A 103 15.12 4.50 13.33
N ASP A 104 16.07 3.97 12.53
CA ASP A 104 16.66 2.64 12.70
C ASP A 104 15.63 1.51 12.83
N GLU A 105 14.50 1.62 12.11
CA GLU A 105 13.40 0.65 12.15
C GLU A 105 13.49 -0.35 10.99
N PRO A 106 14.07 -1.56 11.19
CA PRO A 106 14.23 -2.55 10.13
C PRO A 106 12.89 -3.08 9.60
N GLU A 107 11.79 -2.93 10.36
CA GLU A 107 10.43 -3.29 9.96
C GLU A 107 10.00 -2.52 8.70
N ALA A 108 10.59 -1.35 8.43
CA ALA A 108 10.36 -0.56 7.22
C ALA A 108 10.64 -1.35 5.92
N ILE A 109 11.51 -2.36 5.96
CA ILE A 109 11.77 -3.27 4.83
C ILE A 109 10.50 -4.06 4.48
N GLY A 110 9.79 -4.58 5.49
CA GLY A 110 8.56 -5.36 5.30
C GLY A 110 7.43 -4.53 4.66
N PHE A 111 7.28 -3.27 5.11
CA PHE A 111 6.34 -2.31 4.52
C PHE A 111 6.71 -1.96 3.07
N THR A 112 8.00 -1.81 2.78
CA THR A 112 8.50 -1.56 1.41
C THR A 112 8.18 -2.74 0.50
N VAL A 113 8.50 -3.97 0.92
CA VAL A 113 8.22 -5.18 0.11
C VAL A 113 6.73 -5.31 -0.17
N THR A 114 5.88 -5.09 0.84
CA THR A 114 4.42 -5.15 0.69
C THR A 114 3.91 -4.09 -0.28
N THR A 115 4.46 -2.87 -0.20
CA THR A 115 4.18 -1.78 -1.16
C THR A 115 4.51 -2.18 -2.58
N LEU A 116 5.68 -2.77 -2.82
CA LEU A 116 6.11 -3.22 -4.15
C LEU A 116 5.24 -4.34 -4.69
N VAL A 117 4.84 -5.29 -3.84
CA VAL A 117 3.89 -6.35 -4.20
C VAL A 117 2.54 -5.76 -4.60
N LEU A 118 1.99 -4.84 -3.81
CA LEU A 118 0.73 -4.16 -4.13
C LEU A 118 0.82 -3.40 -5.45
N LEU A 119 1.94 -2.69 -5.69
CA LEU A 119 2.17 -1.97 -6.93
C LEU A 119 2.22 -2.93 -8.14
N ALA A 120 2.91 -4.06 -8.00
CA ALA A 120 2.99 -5.08 -9.04
C ALA A 120 1.61 -5.68 -9.36
N LEU A 121 0.81 -5.97 -8.34
CA LEU A 121 -0.55 -6.49 -8.50
C LEU A 121 -1.47 -5.47 -9.18
N VAL A 122 -1.39 -4.20 -8.80
CA VAL A 122 -2.15 -3.10 -9.45
C VAL A 122 -1.72 -2.94 -10.91
N ALA A 123 -0.41 -2.96 -11.19
CA ALA A 123 0.11 -2.91 -12.56
C ALA A 123 -0.37 -4.10 -13.40
N ALA A 124 -0.33 -5.31 -12.83
CA ALA A 124 -0.82 -6.52 -13.49
C ALA A 124 -2.33 -6.46 -13.79
N ALA A 125 -3.14 -5.96 -12.85
CA ALA A 125 -4.58 -5.79 -13.03
C ALA A 125 -4.94 -4.72 -14.09
N SER A 126 -4.02 -3.81 -14.38
CA SER A 126 -4.22 -2.65 -15.25
C SER A 126 -3.79 -2.88 -16.70
N ARG A 127 -3.02 -3.94 -16.99
CA ARG A 127 -2.55 -4.22 -18.35
C ARG A 127 -3.73 -4.48 -19.31
N PRO A 128 -3.73 -3.88 -20.51
CA PRO A 128 -4.68 -4.22 -21.57
C PRO A 128 -4.57 -5.71 -21.93
N ARG A 129 -5.69 -6.39 -22.17
CA ARG A 129 -5.65 -7.73 -22.79
C ARG A 129 -4.98 -7.56 -24.16
N ARG A 130 -3.81 -8.18 -24.35
CA ARG A 130 -3.33 -8.49 -25.70
C ARG A 130 -4.31 -9.52 -26.26
N THR A 131 -5.29 -9.07 -27.03
CA THR A 131 -6.00 -9.92 -27.99
C THR A 131 -4.97 -10.31 -29.05
N ALA A 132 -4.50 -11.56 -28.97
CA ALA A 132 -3.86 -12.26 -30.08
C ALA A 132 -4.95 -13.00 -30.85
#